data_AF-A0A1A0FKC8-F1
#
_entry.id   AF-A0A1A0FKC8-F1
#
_cell.length_a   1.000
_cell.length_b   1.000
_cell.length_c   1.000
_cell.angle_alpha   90.00
_cell.angle_beta   90.00
_cell.angle_gamma   90.00
#
_symmetry.space_group_name_H-M   'P 1'
#
loop_
_entity.id
_entity.type
_entity.pdbx_description
1 polymer ?
#
loop_
_entity_poly.entity_id
_entity_poly.type
_entity_poly.pdbx_seq_one_letter_code
_entity_poly.pdbx_strand_id
1 'polypeptide(L)'
;MNDSNKMIPNSQISVQRRMAEAVSAKMNYDFLCFRGSIMGEAYLGHSISEILASFFDQTACRARNNFAHPVLSSTKKGRKPEIDYVVEYLANKQVMLAVEAKWAGSSHCTAENILWDLVRLKALKDSVDHECGTYFLLAGKREDIDKPFNAKLFRQGTQSPLIAGSQRKKSFSLSDNRDHQRLIDKQKKIWLEAYSELSIPEHFKTKLVDDSRSAANNMRFVSRIWEIL
;
A
#
# COMPACT_ATOMS: atom_id res chain seq x y z
N MET A 1 3.84 -33.24 12.87
CA MET A 1 4.08 -31.97 12.15
C MET A 1 2.96 -31.81 11.14
N ASN A 2 1.88 -31.14 11.54
CA ASN A 2 0.70 -30.97 10.70
C ASN A 2 0.78 -29.63 9.96
N ASP A 3 0.70 -29.73 8.63
CA ASP A 3 0.71 -28.66 7.65
C ASP A 3 -0.66 -27.93 7.61
N SER A 4 -1.20 -27.57 8.78
CA SER A 4 -2.50 -26.90 8.97
C SER A 4 -2.45 -25.37 8.73
N ASN A 5 -1.35 -24.87 8.17
CA ASN A 5 -1.11 -23.43 8.01
C ASN A 5 -1.47 -22.87 6.62
N LYS A 6 -2.19 -23.64 5.79
CA LYS A 6 -2.62 -23.19 4.46
C LYS A 6 -4.09 -22.79 4.50
N MET A 7 -4.35 -21.61 5.07
CA MET A 7 -5.68 -21.00 5.26
C MET A 7 -5.99 -19.86 4.27
N ILE A 8 -5.44 -19.96 3.07
CA ILE A 8 -6.11 -19.44 1.88
C ILE A 8 -6.47 -20.72 1.13
N PRO A 9 -7.69 -20.89 0.57
CA PRO A 9 -7.87 -21.89 -0.48
C PRO A 9 -6.67 -21.77 -1.42
N ASN A 10 -6.15 -22.86 -1.97
CA ASN A 10 -5.26 -22.76 -3.13
C ASN A 10 -6.04 -22.18 -4.33
N SER A 11 -6.72 -21.04 -4.16
CA SER A 11 -7.13 -20.19 -5.24
C SER A 11 -5.85 -19.77 -5.91
N GLN A 12 -5.81 -19.91 -7.22
CA GLN A 12 -4.71 -19.50 -8.09
C GLN A 12 -4.36 -17.99 -8.01
N ILE A 13 -4.92 -17.26 -7.04
CA ILE A 13 -4.90 -15.80 -6.89
C ILE A 13 -4.38 -15.47 -5.49
N SER A 14 -3.25 -14.77 -5.43
CA SER A 14 -2.66 -14.25 -4.19
C SER A 14 -3.55 -13.21 -3.48
N VAL A 15 -3.42 -13.03 -2.17
CA VAL A 15 -4.23 -12.07 -1.38
C VAL A 15 -4.18 -10.65 -1.95
N GLN A 16 -3.00 -10.18 -2.37
CA GLN A 16 -2.80 -8.87 -2.95
C GLN A 16 -3.55 -8.70 -4.28
N ARG A 17 -3.45 -9.69 -5.18
CA ARG A 17 -4.22 -9.69 -6.43
C ARG A 17 -5.72 -9.70 -6.13
N ARG A 18 -6.17 -10.49 -5.15
CA ARG A 18 -7.57 -10.54 -4.75
C ARG A 18 -8.07 -9.19 -4.19
N MET A 19 -7.23 -8.48 -3.42
CA MET A 19 -7.55 -7.13 -2.93
C MET A 19 -7.72 -6.14 -4.09
N ALA A 20 -6.77 -6.11 -5.04
CA ALA A 20 -6.86 -5.22 -6.19
C ALA A 20 -8.09 -5.53 -7.07
N GLU A 21 -8.40 -6.81 -7.31
CA GLU A 21 -9.59 -7.19 -8.07
C GLU A 21 -10.88 -6.83 -7.33
N ALA A 22 -10.98 -7.13 -6.03
CA ALA A 22 -12.18 -6.87 -5.23
C ALA A 22 -12.46 -5.37 -5.05
N VAL A 23 -11.43 -4.55 -4.81
CA VAL A 23 -11.57 -3.08 -4.71
C VAL A 23 -12.06 -2.50 -6.05
N SER A 24 -11.45 -2.92 -7.17
CA SER A 24 -11.89 -2.50 -8.51
C SER A 24 -13.33 -2.91 -8.80
N ALA A 25 -13.68 -4.17 -8.51
CA ALA A 25 -15.02 -4.70 -8.75
C ALA A 25 -16.08 -3.95 -7.92
N LYS A 26 -15.82 -3.72 -6.63
CA LYS A 26 -16.74 -3.01 -5.74
C LYS A 26 -16.97 -1.57 -6.19
N MET A 27 -15.90 -0.83 -6.55
CA MET A 27 -16.04 0.53 -7.09
C MET A 27 -16.91 0.56 -8.34
N ASN A 28 -16.71 -0.35 -9.29
CA ASN A 28 -17.52 -0.33 -10.52
C ASN A 28 -18.96 -0.80 -10.25
N TYR A 29 -19.18 -1.77 -9.35
CA TYR A 29 -20.51 -2.16 -8.90
C TYR A 29 -21.27 -0.98 -8.29
N ASP A 30 -20.69 -0.31 -7.30
CA ASP A 30 -21.33 0.82 -6.63
C ASP A 30 -21.56 1.99 -7.59
N PHE A 31 -20.68 2.19 -8.58
CA PHE A 31 -20.88 3.18 -9.63
C PHE A 31 -22.12 2.88 -10.48
N LEU A 32 -22.30 1.62 -10.90
CA LEU A 32 -23.48 1.17 -11.64
C LEU A 32 -24.77 1.27 -10.80
N CYS A 33 -24.65 1.19 -9.48
CA CYS A 33 -25.74 1.48 -8.54
C CYS A 33 -25.93 2.99 -8.27
N PHE A 34 -25.37 3.87 -9.11
CA PHE A 34 -25.45 5.33 -9.00
C PHE A 34 -24.84 5.92 -7.71
N ARG A 35 -23.89 5.22 -7.08
CA ARG A 35 -23.18 5.67 -5.86
C ARG A 35 -21.82 6.30 -6.16
N GLY A 36 -21.62 6.82 -7.36
CA GLY A 36 -20.34 7.45 -7.74
C GLY A 36 -19.96 8.69 -6.91
N SER A 37 -20.95 9.37 -6.33
CA SER A 37 -20.75 10.60 -5.54
C SER A 37 -20.10 10.38 -4.18
N ILE A 38 -20.18 9.16 -3.62
CA ILE A 38 -19.58 8.82 -2.32
C ILE A 38 -18.15 8.30 -2.44
N MET A 39 -17.65 8.10 -3.66
CA MET A 39 -16.33 7.52 -3.89
C MET A 39 -15.20 8.52 -3.61
N GLY A 40 -14.17 8.03 -2.93
CA GLY A 40 -13.04 8.81 -2.43
C GLY A 40 -12.26 8.03 -1.38
N GLU A 41 -11.41 8.73 -0.63
CA GLU A 41 -10.54 8.12 0.41
C GLU A 41 -11.35 7.35 1.45
N ALA A 42 -12.42 7.94 1.99
CA ALA A 42 -13.25 7.30 3.02
C ALA A 42 -13.96 6.04 2.50
N TYR A 43 -14.47 6.09 1.26
CA TYR A 43 -15.08 4.93 0.59
C TYR A 43 -14.07 3.80 0.41
N LEU A 44 -12.86 4.15 -0.04
CA LEU A 44 -11.78 3.17 -0.23
C LEU A 44 -11.46 2.47 1.09
N GLY A 45 -11.39 3.22 2.19
CA GLY A 45 -11.08 2.63 3.47
C GLY A 45 -12.13 1.67 4.00
N HIS A 46 -13.41 1.99 3.84
CA HIS A 46 -14.49 1.06 4.15
C HIS A 46 -14.40 -0.21 3.29
N SER A 47 -14.18 -0.04 1.98
CA SER A 47 -14.08 -1.14 1.03
C SER A 47 -12.94 -2.11 1.36
N ILE A 48 -11.75 -1.60 1.67
CA ILE A 48 -10.59 -2.43 2.04
C ILE A 48 -10.87 -3.17 3.36
N SER A 49 -11.49 -2.50 4.33
CA SER A 49 -11.83 -3.13 5.62
C SER A 49 -12.75 -4.33 5.45
N GLU A 50 -13.81 -4.19 4.65
CA GLU A 50 -14.74 -5.29 4.34
C GLU A 50 -14.01 -6.44 3.61
N ILE A 51 -13.19 -6.10 2.62
CA ILE A 51 -12.43 -7.06 1.83
C ILE A 51 -11.47 -7.87 2.71
N LEU A 52 -10.67 -7.20 3.55
CA LEU A 52 -9.76 -7.86 4.48
C LEU A 52 -10.54 -8.76 5.46
N ALA A 53 -11.61 -8.26 6.06
CA ALA A 53 -12.45 -9.06 6.96
C ALA A 53 -13.06 -10.29 6.29
N SER A 54 -13.28 -10.26 4.96
CA SER A 54 -13.80 -11.39 4.19
C SER A 54 -12.73 -12.41 3.76
N PHE A 55 -11.46 -12.01 3.69
CA PHE A 55 -10.38 -12.87 3.18
C PHE A 55 -9.68 -13.69 4.25
N PHE A 56 -9.74 -13.24 5.50
CA PHE A 56 -9.06 -13.88 6.62
C PHE A 56 -10.08 -14.52 7.57
N ASP A 57 -9.71 -15.68 8.12
CA ASP A 57 -10.49 -16.32 9.18
C ASP A 57 -10.53 -15.41 10.41
N GLN A 58 -11.73 -14.88 10.71
CA GLN A 58 -11.96 -13.96 11.82
C GLN A 58 -11.78 -14.62 13.20
N THR A 59 -11.73 -15.95 13.27
CA THR A 59 -11.43 -16.68 14.51
C THR A 59 -9.92 -16.80 14.78
N ALA A 60 -9.09 -16.63 13.74
CA ALA A 60 -7.64 -16.71 13.82
C ALA A 60 -6.96 -15.34 13.66
N CYS A 61 -7.60 -14.41 12.95
CA CYS A 61 -7.02 -13.14 12.51
C CYS A 61 -7.97 -11.98 12.79
N ARG A 62 -7.40 -10.77 12.94
CA ARG A 62 -8.17 -9.53 13.08
C ARG A 62 -7.63 -8.46 12.15
N ALA A 63 -8.50 -7.95 11.28
CA ALA A 63 -8.23 -6.73 10.53
C ALA A 63 -8.42 -5.49 11.43
N ARG A 64 -7.52 -4.52 11.33
CA ARG A 64 -7.57 -3.25 12.06
C ARG A 64 -7.24 -2.11 11.13
N ASN A 65 -7.84 -0.95 11.41
CA ASN A 65 -7.54 0.28 10.72
C ASN A 65 -6.70 1.19 11.63
N ASN A 66 -6.00 2.16 11.04
CA ASN A 66 -5.26 3.20 11.78
C ASN A 66 -4.29 2.59 12.81
N PHE A 67 -3.52 1.59 12.38
CA PHE A 67 -2.62 0.84 13.26
C PHE A 67 -1.36 1.64 13.55
N ALA A 68 -1.14 2.01 14.82
CA ALA A 68 0.04 2.75 15.23
C ALA A 68 1.32 2.03 14.81
N HIS A 69 2.18 2.71 14.06
CA HIS A 69 3.39 2.14 13.50
C HIS A 69 4.40 1.81 14.63
N PRO A 70 4.82 0.54 14.80
CA PRO A 70 5.60 0.13 15.97
C PRO A 70 6.93 0.89 16.09
N VAL A 71 7.63 1.11 14.97
CA VAL A 71 8.89 1.88 14.94
C VAL A 71 8.71 3.39 15.07
N LEU A 72 7.65 3.97 14.49
CA LEU A 72 7.51 5.42 14.34
C LEU A 72 6.59 6.07 15.36
N SER A 73 5.95 5.26 16.22
CA SER A 73 4.96 5.70 17.21
C SER A 73 5.55 6.30 18.49
N SER A 74 6.89 6.35 18.61
CA SER A 74 7.62 6.94 19.75
C SER A 74 7.68 8.47 19.71
N THR A 75 7.10 9.11 18.70
CA THR A 75 7.08 10.57 18.58
C THR A 75 6.38 11.24 19.77
N LYS A 76 7.07 12.22 20.37
CA LYS A 76 6.61 12.94 21.56
C LYS A 76 5.50 13.97 21.27
N LYS A 77 5.28 14.36 20.00
CA LYS A 77 4.36 15.44 19.64
C LYS A 77 3.66 15.15 18.31
N GLY A 78 2.33 15.33 18.27
CA GLY A 78 1.49 15.10 17.09
C GLY A 78 0.81 13.74 17.06
N ARG A 79 0.04 13.48 15.99
CA ARG A 79 -0.57 12.16 15.75
C ARG A 79 0.55 11.16 15.43
N LYS A 80 0.51 10.00 16.08
CA LYS A 80 1.45 8.92 15.81
C LYS A 80 1.27 8.46 14.36
N PRO A 81 2.34 8.12 13.64
CA PRO A 81 2.22 7.49 12.33
C PRO A 81 1.44 6.20 12.45
N GLU A 82 0.51 6.01 11.53
CA GLU A 82 -0.38 4.86 11.51
C GLU A 82 -0.34 4.21 10.13
N ILE A 83 -0.29 2.90 10.08
CA ILE A 83 -0.57 2.14 8.87
C ILE A 83 -2.08 2.08 8.69
N ASP A 84 -2.57 2.37 7.48
CA ASP A 84 -4.01 2.44 7.24
C ASP A 84 -4.74 1.15 7.61
N TYR A 85 -4.20 -0.01 7.21
CA TYR A 85 -4.77 -1.33 7.52
C TYR A 85 -3.69 -2.34 7.91
N VAL A 86 -4.00 -3.16 8.91
CA VAL A 86 -3.22 -4.36 9.23
C VAL A 86 -4.12 -5.55 9.47
N VAL A 87 -3.58 -6.75 9.25
CA VAL A 87 -4.15 -8.01 9.70
C VAL A 87 -3.19 -8.62 10.70
N GLU A 88 -3.66 -8.84 11.92
CA GLU A 88 -2.89 -9.44 13.01
C GLU A 88 -3.39 -10.85 13.29
N TYR A 89 -2.49 -11.76 13.63
CA TYR A 89 -2.87 -13.02 14.27
C TYR A 89 -3.45 -12.75 15.67
N LEU A 90 -4.58 -13.36 16.01
CA LEU A 90 -5.22 -13.17 17.31
C LEU A 90 -4.38 -13.76 18.45
N ALA A 91 -3.70 -14.88 18.20
CA ALA A 91 -2.95 -15.64 19.20
C ALA A 91 -1.75 -14.87 19.78
N ASN A 92 -1.02 -14.14 18.95
CA ASN A 92 0.24 -13.50 19.35
C ASN A 92 0.35 -12.01 18.93
N LYS A 93 -0.69 -11.45 18.30
CA LYS A 93 -0.74 -10.06 17.81
C LYS A 93 0.33 -9.72 16.76
N GLN A 94 0.99 -10.71 16.17
CA GLN A 94 1.94 -10.48 15.08
C GLN A 94 1.19 -9.98 13.83
N VAL A 95 1.73 -8.94 13.20
CA VAL A 95 1.21 -8.38 11.96
C VAL A 95 1.52 -9.33 10.80
N MET A 96 0.50 -10.00 10.28
CA MET A 96 0.63 -10.86 9.10
C MET A 96 0.75 -10.02 7.81
N LEU A 97 -0.05 -8.95 7.74
CA LEU A 97 -0.17 -8.14 6.54
C LEU A 97 -0.43 -6.68 6.92
N ALA A 98 0.13 -5.76 6.16
CA ALA A 98 -0.03 -4.32 6.29
C ALA A 98 -0.27 -3.69 4.92
N VAL A 99 -1.24 -2.76 4.86
CA VAL A 99 -1.64 -2.05 3.64
C VAL A 99 -1.72 -0.56 3.92
N GLU A 100 -1.04 0.23 3.09
CA GLU A 100 -1.32 1.66 2.93
C GLU A 100 -2.15 1.84 1.66
N ALA A 101 -3.15 2.72 1.71
CA ALA A 101 -4.06 2.94 0.59
C ALA A 101 -4.13 4.42 0.21
N LYS A 102 -4.31 4.69 -1.09
CA LYS A 102 -4.50 6.05 -1.60
C LYS A 102 -5.60 6.10 -2.65
N TRP A 103 -6.44 7.12 -2.57
CA TRP A 103 -7.34 7.49 -3.65
C TRP A 103 -6.64 8.35 -4.71
N ALA A 104 -6.54 7.82 -5.94
CA ALA A 104 -6.00 8.55 -7.08
C ALA A 104 -6.89 9.77 -7.42
N GLY A 105 -6.24 10.93 -7.61
CA GLY A 105 -6.93 12.20 -7.82
C GLY A 105 -7.24 12.96 -6.52
N SER A 106 -6.96 12.38 -5.35
CA SER A 106 -6.98 13.09 -4.07
C SER A 106 -5.82 14.10 -3.97
N SER A 107 -6.04 15.23 -3.29
CA SER A 107 -4.98 16.19 -2.94
C SER A 107 -3.89 15.58 -2.06
N HIS A 108 -4.21 14.50 -1.33
CA HIS A 108 -3.26 13.77 -0.50
C HIS A 108 -2.49 12.67 -1.25
N CYS A 109 -2.85 12.39 -2.51
CA CYS A 109 -2.19 11.39 -3.35
C CYS A 109 -1.01 12.01 -4.13
N THR A 110 -0.07 12.61 -3.41
CA THR A 110 1.16 13.20 -3.96
C THR A 110 2.29 12.17 -4.01
N ALA A 111 3.30 12.38 -4.85
CA ALA A 111 4.44 11.47 -4.95
C ALA A 111 5.24 11.41 -3.65
N GLU A 112 5.36 12.53 -2.94
CA GLU A 112 6.00 12.63 -1.63
C GLU A 112 5.27 11.78 -0.58
N ASN A 113 3.94 11.84 -0.54
CA ASN A 113 3.14 11.04 0.39
C ASN A 113 3.22 9.55 0.03
N ILE A 114 3.13 9.21 -1.26
CA ILE A 114 3.31 7.82 -1.71
C ILE A 114 4.69 7.30 -1.32
N LEU A 115 5.76 8.08 -1.54
CA LEU A 115 7.10 7.67 -1.14
C LEU A 115 7.19 7.44 0.37
N TRP A 116 6.55 8.31 1.16
CA TRP A 116 6.47 8.14 2.60
C TRP A 116 5.73 6.86 3.00
N ASP A 117 4.60 6.55 2.37
CA ASP A 117 3.85 5.31 2.60
C ASP A 117 4.72 4.07 2.32
N LEU A 118 5.50 4.08 1.23
CA LEU A 118 6.43 2.99 0.90
C LEU A 118 7.55 2.85 1.94
N VAL A 119 8.11 3.96 2.42
CA VAL A 119 9.13 3.97 3.47
C VAL A 119 8.58 3.41 4.77
N ARG A 120 7.36 3.82 5.17
CA ARG A 120 6.70 3.31 6.38
C ARG A 120 6.45 1.81 6.29
N LEU A 121 5.90 1.34 5.18
CA LEU A 121 5.71 -0.09 4.96
C LEU A 121 7.03 -0.87 5.03
N LYS A 122 8.10 -0.35 4.42
CA LYS A 122 9.42 -0.99 4.50
C LYS A 122 9.97 -1.01 5.93
N ALA A 123 9.86 0.10 6.66
CA ALA A 123 10.30 0.19 8.04
C ALA A 123 9.55 -0.79 8.96
N LEU A 124 8.23 -0.97 8.75
CA LEU A 124 7.47 -2.01 9.44
C LEU A 124 8.00 -3.42 9.09
N LYS A 125 8.17 -3.71 7.79
CA LYS A 125 8.65 -5.01 7.32
C LYS A 125 10.00 -5.39 7.93
N ASP A 126 10.93 -4.45 7.98
CA ASP A 126 12.28 -4.67 8.50
C ASP A 126 12.34 -4.73 10.04
N SER A 127 11.27 -4.29 10.72
CA SER A 127 11.20 -4.27 12.19
C SER A 127 10.67 -5.57 12.81
N VAL A 128 10.14 -6.48 12.00
CA VAL A 128 9.54 -7.74 12.46
C VAL A 128 10.41 -8.93 12.06
N ASP A 129 10.43 -9.96 12.89
CA ASP A 129 11.23 -11.18 12.71
C ASP A 129 10.45 -12.33 12.06
N HIS A 130 9.21 -12.06 11.64
CA HIS A 130 8.31 -13.01 10.97
C HIS A 130 7.90 -12.50 9.58
N GLU A 131 7.29 -13.39 8.79
CA GLU A 131 6.79 -13.00 7.47
C GLU A 131 5.65 -11.98 7.58
N CYS A 132 5.89 -10.78 7.06
CA CYS A 132 4.90 -9.71 7.01
C CYS A 132 4.74 -9.24 5.56
N GLY A 133 3.53 -9.44 5.01
CA GLY A 133 3.14 -8.95 3.70
C GLY A 133 2.86 -7.46 3.75
N THR A 134 3.65 -6.64 3.08
CA THR A 134 3.51 -5.17 3.10
C THR A 134 3.14 -4.68 1.71
N TYR A 135 2.02 -3.96 1.60
CA TYR A 135 1.46 -3.57 0.31
C TYR A 135 1.04 -2.11 0.26
N PHE A 136 1.27 -1.48 -0.89
CA PHE A 136 0.73 -0.17 -1.21
C PHE A 136 -0.37 -0.33 -2.26
N LEU A 137 -1.58 0.13 -1.97
CA LEU A 137 -2.74 0.06 -2.87
C LEU A 137 -3.14 1.46 -3.35
N LEU A 138 -3.13 1.66 -4.66
CA LEU A 138 -3.65 2.88 -5.29
C LEU A 138 -4.94 2.54 -6.03
N ALA A 139 -6.03 3.25 -5.73
CA ALA A 139 -7.34 3.02 -6.33
C ALA A 139 -8.01 4.33 -6.73
N GLY A 140 -8.86 4.32 -7.75
CA GLY A 140 -9.58 5.52 -8.18
C GLY A 140 -10.02 5.45 -9.63
N LYS A 141 -10.34 6.60 -10.22
CA LYS A 141 -10.68 6.69 -11.64
C LYS A 141 -9.46 6.33 -12.49
N ARG A 142 -9.68 5.61 -13.58
CA ARG A 142 -8.62 5.18 -14.48
C ARG A 142 -7.76 6.34 -14.99
N GLU A 143 -8.37 7.47 -15.31
CA GLU A 143 -7.67 8.68 -15.78
C GLU A 143 -6.76 9.33 -14.74
N ASP A 144 -6.95 9.02 -13.45
CA ASP A 144 -6.21 9.61 -12.34
C ASP A 144 -5.06 8.72 -11.83
N ILE A 145 -5.13 7.41 -12.06
CA ILE A 145 -4.23 6.40 -11.47
C ILE A 145 -2.76 6.63 -11.83
N ASP A 146 -2.50 7.11 -13.05
CA ASP A 146 -1.14 7.35 -13.52
C ASP A 146 -0.62 8.77 -13.23
N LYS A 147 -1.47 9.67 -12.71
CA LYS A 147 -1.07 11.06 -12.43
C LYS A 147 0.04 11.17 -11.38
N PRO A 148 0.04 10.44 -10.25
CA PRO A 148 1.11 10.55 -9.27
C PRO A 148 2.48 10.15 -9.82
N PHE A 149 2.54 9.19 -10.75
CA PHE A 149 3.78 8.73 -11.38
C PHE A 149 4.35 9.73 -12.40
N ASN A 150 3.58 10.76 -12.76
CA ASN A 150 4.03 11.86 -13.59
C ASN A 150 4.63 13.02 -12.78
N ALA A 151 4.64 12.96 -11.45
CA ALA A 151 5.26 13.99 -10.61
C ALA A 151 6.79 13.93 -10.68
N LYS A 152 7.48 15.07 -10.48
CA LYS A 152 8.95 15.16 -10.59
C LYS A 152 9.74 14.13 -9.79
N LEU A 153 9.22 13.68 -8.64
CA LEU A 153 9.85 12.68 -7.79
C LEU A 153 9.86 11.28 -8.41
N PHE A 154 8.95 11.00 -9.35
CA PHE A 154 8.82 9.72 -10.06
C PHE A 154 8.98 9.86 -11.58
N ARG A 155 9.04 11.09 -12.10
CA ARG A 155 9.08 11.43 -13.53
C ARG A 155 10.52 11.66 -13.98
N GLN A 156 10.87 11.05 -15.13
CA GLN A 156 12.20 11.02 -15.78
C GLN A 156 13.24 10.17 -15.06
N GLY A 157 13.71 9.10 -15.71
CA GLY A 157 14.74 8.21 -15.17
C GLY A 157 14.35 6.73 -15.17
N THR A 158 15.32 5.86 -14.88
CA THR A 158 15.09 4.39 -14.79
C THR A 158 14.62 3.95 -13.40
N GLN A 159 14.54 4.87 -12.44
CA GLN A 159 14.42 4.59 -11.00
C GLN A 159 13.17 5.19 -10.34
N SER A 160 11.98 4.93 -10.88
CA SER A 160 10.73 5.09 -10.12
C SER A 160 10.52 3.90 -9.17
N PRO A 161 10.06 4.12 -7.92
CA PRO A 161 9.77 3.01 -7.02
C PRO A 161 8.53 2.22 -7.46
N LEU A 162 7.69 2.77 -8.35
CA LEU A 162 6.46 2.14 -8.81
C LEU A 162 6.41 2.21 -10.34
N ILE A 163 6.12 1.08 -10.99
CA ILE A 163 5.91 1.01 -12.45
C ILE A 163 4.48 0.59 -12.75
N ALA A 164 3.89 1.24 -13.75
CA ALA A 164 2.65 0.81 -14.39
C ALA A 164 2.93 -0.33 -15.39
N GLY A 165 2.09 -1.37 -15.41
CA GLY A 165 2.04 -2.35 -16.50
C GLY A 165 3.19 -3.38 -16.58
N SER A 166 4.05 -3.51 -15.56
CA SER A 166 5.07 -4.56 -15.52
C SER A 166 5.13 -5.23 -14.14
N GLN A 167 5.01 -6.57 -14.09
CA GLN A 167 5.24 -7.36 -12.87
C GLN A 167 6.72 -7.43 -12.45
N ARG A 168 7.61 -6.66 -13.12
CA ARG A 168 9.04 -6.64 -12.82
C ARG A 168 9.28 -6.02 -11.44
N LYS A 169 10.15 -6.66 -10.67
CA LYS A 169 10.70 -6.09 -9.44
C LYS A 169 11.46 -4.82 -9.78
N LYS A 170 11.27 -3.77 -8.98
CA LYS A 170 11.99 -2.50 -9.11
C LYS A 170 12.71 -2.21 -7.82
N SER A 171 14.01 -1.91 -7.95
CA SER A 171 14.81 -1.44 -6.82
C SER A 171 14.80 0.08 -6.88
N PHE A 172 14.56 0.70 -5.73
CA PHE A 172 14.60 2.13 -5.55
C PHE A 172 15.62 2.45 -4.47
N SER A 173 16.62 3.25 -4.82
CA SER A 173 17.60 3.74 -3.87
C SER A 173 17.11 5.05 -3.29
N LEU A 174 17.21 5.19 -1.98
CA LEU A 174 16.99 6.45 -1.26
C LEU A 174 18.32 7.18 -1.02
N SER A 175 19.46 6.50 -1.10
CA SER A 175 20.81 7.05 -0.88
C SER A 175 21.57 7.38 -2.16
N ASP A 176 21.27 6.70 -3.27
CA ASP A 176 21.96 6.84 -4.56
C ASP A 176 20.96 6.81 -5.73
N ASN A 177 20.11 7.83 -5.80
CA ASN A 177 19.17 8.03 -6.90
C ASN A 177 19.56 9.26 -7.72
N ARG A 178 20.37 9.05 -8.76
CA ARG A 178 20.91 10.14 -9.58
C ARG A 178 19.85 11.08 -10.15
N ASP A 179 18.68 10.55 -10.47
CA ASP A 179 17.58 11.29 -11.09
C ASP A 179 16.85 12.19 -10.06
N HIS A 180 16.78 11.77 -8.80
CA HIS A 180 15.86 12.36 -7.81
C HIS A 180 16.48 12.66 -6.44
N GLN A 181 17.79 12.50 -6.24
CA GLN A 181 18.43 12.55 -4.92
C GLN A 181 18.09 13.83 -4.15
N ARG A 182 18.15 15.00 -4.80
CA ARG A 182 17.84 16.29 -4.15
C ARG A 182 16.41 16.35 -3.59
N LEU A 183 15.44 15.74 -4.27
CA LEU A 183 14.05 15.68 -3.81
C LEU A 183 13.90 14.68 -2.66
N ILE A 184 14.58 13.54 -2.76
CA ILE A 184 14.62 12.52 -1.72
C ILE A 184 15.26 13.07 -0.45
N ASP A 185 16.41 13.74 -0.54
CA ASP A 185 17.11 14.33 0.62
C ASP A 185 16.24 15.38 1.32
N LYS A 186 15.49 16.17 0.54
CA LYS A 186 14.51 17.11 1.11
C LYS A 186 13.44 16.36 1.90
N GLN A 187 12.90 15.26 1.38
CA GLN A 187 11.92 14.45 2.11
C GLN A 187 12.52 13.78 3.35
N LYS A 188 13.72 13.20 3.24
CA LYS A 188 14.44 12.61 4.37
C LYS A 188 14.62 13.60 5.51
N LYS A 189 15.01 14.84 5.19
CA LYS A 189 15.15 15.91 6.19
C LYS A 189 13.83 16.16 6.93
N ILE A 190 12.72 16.30 6.19
CA ILE A 190 11.38 16.49 6.78
C ILE A 190 11.02 15.30 7.69
N TRP A 191 11.28 14.07 7.25
CA TRP A 191 10.97 12.89 8.04
C TRP A 191 11.83 12.77 9.29
N LEU A 192 13.13 13.03 9.22
CA LEU A 192 14.02 12.99 10.38
C LEU A 192 13.73 14.10 11.39
N GLU A 193 13.29 15.27 10.93
CA GLU A 193 12.80 16.35 11.81
C GLU A 193 11.52 15.94 12.54
N ALA A 194 10.60 15.22 11.86
CA ALA A 194 9.36 14.74 12.45
C ALA A 194 9.53 13.47 13.31
N TYR A 195 10.46 12.60 12.92
CA TYR A 195 10.67 11.25 13.44
C TYR A 195 12.16 11.03 13.69
N SER A 196 12.68 11.56 14.79
CA SER A 196 14.12 11.51 15.10
C SER A 196 14.69 10.09 15.24
N GLU A 197 13.84 9.11 15.57
CA GLU A 197 14.20 7.70 15.72
C GLU A 197 13.96 6.86 14.46
N LEU A 198 13.49 7.48 13.37
CA LEU A 198 13.27 6.80 12.10
C LEU A 198 14.61 6.36 11.50
N SER A 199 14.80 5.05 11.42
CA SER A 199 15.79 4.46 10.52
C SER A 199 15.22 4.45 9.10
N ILE A 200 15.71 5.33 8.23
CA ILE A 200 15.29 5.40 6.84
C ILE A 200 15.99 4.27 6.07
N PRO A 201 15.25 3.37 5.40
CA PRO A 201 15.87 2.33 4.58
C PRO A 201 16.72 2.97 3.47
N GLU A 202 17.91 2.43 3.22
CA GLU A 202 18.77 2.94 2.14
C GLU A 202 18.19 2.62 0.76
N HIS A 203 17.53 1.48 0.65
CA HIS A 203 16.89 1.00 -0.56
C HIS A 203 15.69 0.14 -0.22
N PHE A 204 14.75 0.04 -1.16
CA PHE A 204 13.68 -0.94 -1.08
C PHE A 204 13.33 -1.46 -2.46
N LYS A 205 12.67 -2.62 -2.50
CA LYS A 205 12.21 -3.21 -3.74
C LYS A 205 10.69 -3.26 -3.74
N THR A 206 10.09 -2.98 -4.89
CA THR A 206 8.66 -3.14 -5.09
C THR A 206 8.38 -4.13 -6.20
N LYS A 207 7.19 -4.71 -6.18
CA LYS A 207 6.66 -5.55 -7.26
C LYS A 207 5.20 -5.21 -7.47
N LEU A 208 4.82 -4.75 -8.66
CA LEU A 208 3.42 -4.63 -9.03
C LEU A 208 2.82 -6.05 -9.09
N VAL A 209 1.78 -6.31 -8.31
CA VAL A 209 1.13 -7.62 -8.28
C VAL A 209 -0.19 -7.58 -9.02
N ASP A 210 -0.08 -7.71 -10.35
CA ASP A 210 -1.15 -7.69 -11.36
C ASP A 210 -2.05 -6.44 -11.33
N ASP A 211 -2.38 -5.90 -12.50
CA ASP A 211 -3.56 -5.05 -12.63
C ASP A 211 -4.82 -5.93 -12.53
N SER A 212 -5.94 -5.38 -12.10
CA SER A 212 -7.20 -6.14 -11.99
C SER A 212 -7.61 -6.68 -13.37
N ARG A 213 -7.24 -7.92 -13.70
CA ARG A 213 -7.51 -8.54 -15.02
C ARG A 213 -9.01 -8.68 -15.31
N SER A 214 -9.81 -8.80 -14.26
CA SER A 214 -11.27 -8.83 -14.29
C SER A 214 -11.90 -7.46 -14.57
N ALA A 215 -11.13 -6.37 -14.47
CA ALA A 215 -11.57 -5.08 -14.93
C ALA A 215 -11.26 -4.97 -16.43
N ALA A 216 -12.26 -5.18 -17.28
CA ALA A 216 -12.14 -4.95 -18.71
C ALA A 216 -11.49 -3.58 -19.02
N ASN A 217 -10.86 -3.46 -20.20
CA ASN A 217 -10.14 -2.25 -20.66
C ASN A 217 -11.02 -0.97 -20.70
N ASN A 218 -12.32 -1.08 -20.44
CA ASN A 218 -13.31 0.00 -20.39
C ASN A 218 -13.81 0.36 -18.97
N MET A 219 -13.36 -0.33 -17.91
CA MET A 219 -13.78 -0.02 -16.54
C MET A 219 -13.41 1.39 -16.07
N ARG A 220 -14.35 2.08 -15.43
CA ARG A 220 -14.17 3.47 -15.02
C ARG A 220 -13.20 3.62 -13.84
N PHE A 221 -13.27 2.68 -12.92
CA PHE A 221 -12.43 2.63 -11.73
C PHE A 221 -11.50 1.42 -11.78
N VAL A 222 -10.27 1.60 -11.31
CA VAL A 222 -9.28 0.54 -11.21
C VAL A 222 -8.48 0.71 -9.92
N SER A 223 -7.83 -0.37 -9.51
CA SER A 223 -6.82 -0.34 -8.46
C SER A 223 -5.60 -1.15 -8.85
N ARG A 224 -4.46 -0.73 -8.32
CA ARG A 224 -3.17 -1.40 -8.47
C ARG A 224 -2.55 -1.59 -7.09
N ILE A 225 -1.86 -2.70 -6.92
CA ILE A 225 -1.21 -3.02 -5.65
C ILE A 225 0.25 -3.38 -5.88
N TRP A 226 1.13 -2.79 -5.08
CA TRP A 226 2.54 -3.08 -5.08
C TRP A 226 2.91 -3.75 -3.77
N GLU A 227 3.61 -4.87 -3.87
CA GLU A 227 4.27 -5.53 -2.75
C GLU A 227 5.61 -4.88 -2.49
N ILE A 228 5.91 -4.59 -1.23
CA ILE A 228 7.21 -4.13 -0.75
C ILE A 228 8.00 -5.36 -0.28
N LEU A 229 9.19 -5.55 -0.86
CA LEU A 229 10.07 -6.72 -0.67
C LEU A 229 11.18 -6.44 0.35
#